data_AF-A0A3D0LDV7-F1
#
_entry.id   AF-A0A3D0LDV7-F1
#
_cell.length_a   1.000
_cell.length_b   1.000
_cell.length_c   1.000
_cell.angle_alpha   90.00
_cell.angle_beta   90.00
_cell.angle_gamma   90.00
#
_symmetry.space_group_name_H-M   'P 1'
#
loop_
_entity.id
_entity.type
_entity.pdbx_description
1 polymer ?
#
loop_
_entity_poly.entity_id
_entity_poly.type
_entity_poly.pdbx_seq_one_letter_code
_entity_poly.pdbx_strand_id
1 'polypeptide(L)'
;MLGDNADNKTQGDHENKEVGDNSLVIVQGIIDGYYVDETGDVVIMDYKTDRGADGPELIRRHGRQLELYREAVEGIKGLKVSRTYIYSLDEGVVEVARY
;
A
#
# COMPACT_ATOMS: atom_id res chain seq x y z
N MET A 1 -40.57 25.15 52.41
CA MET A 1 -41.08 25.78 51.17
C MET A 1 -39.91 26.43 50.47
N LEU A 2 -39.59 25.96 49.24
CA LEU A 2 -39.09 26.72 48.07
C LEU A 2 -37.80 27.56 48.27
N GLY A 3 -36.69 27.42 47.56
CA GLY A 3 -36.28 26.69 46.35
C GLY A 3 -34.73 26.73 46.26
N ASP A 4 -34.09 25.76 45.59
CA ASP A 4 -33.54 25.86 44.22
C ASP A 4 -32.45 26.95 44.11
N ASN A 5 -31.19 26.72 43.69
CA ASN A 5 -30.58 25.66 42.91
C ASN A 5 -29.08 25.55 43.26
N ALA A 6 -28.60 24.31 43.26
CA ALA A 6 -27.21 23.94 43.42
C ALA A 6 -26.32 24.49 42.28
N ASP A 7 -25.09 24.78 42.66
CA ASP A 7 -24.02 25.30 41.83
C ASP A 7 -23.80 24.49 40.54
N ASN A 8 -23.90 25.23 39.44
CA ASN A 8 -23.27 25.07 38.14
C ASN A 8 -22.60 23.70 37.83
N LYS A 9 -23.30 22.89 37.02
CA LYS A 9 -22.72 21.79 36.22
C LYS A 9 -21.81 22.34 35.11
N THR A 10 -20.89 21.48 34.65
CA THR A 10 -20.05 21.51 33.41
C THR A 10 -18.58 21.80 33.76
N GLN A 11 -17.56 21.02 33.40
CA GLN A 11 -17.39 19.78 32.64
C GLN A 11 -16.87 18.70 33.61
N GLY A 12 -17.36 17.46 33.63
CA GLY A 12 -17.23 16.54 32.51
C GLY A 12 -15.79 16.01 32.51
N ASP A 13 -15.50 15.08 33.42
CA ASP A 13 -14.28 14.26 33.39
C ASP A 13 -14.25 13.55 32.04
N HIS A 14 -13.63 14.19 31.06
CA HIS A 14 -13.24 13.52 29.83
C HIS A 14 -12.10 12.59 30.24
N GLU A 15 -12.49 11.39 30.69
CA GLU A 15 -11.62 10.22 30.71
C GLU A 15 -10.86 10.23 29.39
N ASN A 16 -9.56 10.51 29.50
CA ASN A 16 -8.63 10.40 28.41
C ASN A 16 -8.60 8.91 28.09
N LYS A 17 -9.42 8.47 27.13
CA LYS A 17 -9.39 7.09 26.66
C LYS A 17 -8.03 6.88 26.04
N GLU A 18 -7.14 6.26 26.79
CA GLU A 18 -5.92 5.68 26.25
C GLU A 18 -6.34 4.73 25.12
N VAL A 19 -6.13 5.19 23.89
CA VAL A 19 -6.25 4.30 22.74
C VAL A 19 -4.99 3.45 22.77
N GLY A 20 -5.04 2.35 23.51
CA GLY A 20 -4.07 1.27 23.38
C GLY A 20 -4.24 0.63 22.01
N ASP A 21 -3.76 1.29 20.96
CA ASP A 21 -3.90 0.83 19.59
C ASP A 21 -2.60 0.22 19.08
N ASN A 22 -2.29 -0.98 19.57
CA ASN A 22 -1.38 -1.87 18.86
C ASN A 22 -2.19 -2.79 17.93
N SER A 23 -3.11 -2.23 17.13
CA SER A 23 -3.83 -3.03 16.13
C SER A 23 -2.89 -3.35 14.97
N LEU A 24 -2.67 -4.64 14.75
CA LEU A 24 -1.93 -5.12 13.60
C LEU A 24 -2.79 -4.96 12.35
N VAL A 25 -2.33 -4.15 11.40
CA VAL A 25 -2.94 -4.03 10.07
C VAL A 25 -2.28 -5.02 9.13
N ILE A 26 -3.10 -5.85 8.46
CA ILE A 26 -2.64 -6.82 7.48
C ILE A 26 -3.04 -6.34 6.09
N VAL A 27 -2.07 -6.20 5.19
CA VAL A 27 -2.28 -5.91 3.77
C VAL A 27 -2.13 -7.22 2.98
N GLN A 28 -3.12 -7.53 2.13
CA GLN A 28 -3.13 -8.73 1.30
C GLN A 28 -3.36 -8.35 -0.16
N GLY A 29 -2.67 -9.05 -1.07
CA GLY A 29 -2.76 -8.83 -2.50
C GLY A 29 -2.28 -10.05 -3.29
N ILE A 30 -2.48 -10.01 -4.60
CA ILE A 30 -2.07 -11.07 -5.54
C ILE A 30 -1.12 -10.45 -6.54
N ILE A 31 0.08 -11.00 -6.65
CA ILE A 31 1.04 -10.63 -7.69
C ILE A 31 0.67 -11.40 -8.95
N ASP A 32 0.49 -10.71 -10.07
CA ASP A 32 0.17 -11.34 -11.35
C ASP A 32 1.26 -12.31 -11.80
N GLY A 33 2.53 -11.91 -11.68
CA GLY A 33 3.66 -12.78 -11.92
C GLY A 33 5.01 -12.18 -11.50
N TYR A 34 5.99 -13.06 -11.28
CA TYR A 34 7.38 -12.69 -11.14
C TYR A 34 8.27 -13.81 -11.66
N TYR A 35 9.51 -13.49 -12.02
CA TYR A 35 10.55 -14.46 -12.31
C TYR A 35 11.87 -14.08 -11.61
N VAL A 36 12.79 -15.03 -11.55
CA VAL A 36 14.15 -14.82 -11.03
C VAL A 36 15.09 -14.76 -12.23
N ASP A 37 15.87 -13.69 -12.35
CA ASP A 37 16.82 -13.49 -13.44
C ASP A 37 18.13 -14.28 -13.23
N GLU A 38 19.07 -14.20 -14.18
CA GLU A 38 20.35 -14.90 -14.08
C GLU A 38 21.23 -14.50 -12.88
N THR A 39 20.95 -13.35 -12.26
CA THR A 39 21.68 -12.86 -11.08
C THR A 39 21.09 -13.38 -9.76
N GLY A 40 19.90 -13.99 -9.82
CA GLY A 40 19.16 -14.43 -8.64
C GLY A 40 18.19 -13.39 -8.10
N ASP A 41 18.05 -12.24 -8.75
CA ASP A 41 17.15 -11.17 -8.35
C ASP A 41 15.76 -11.36 -8.99
N VAL A 42 14.73 -10.90 -8.28
CA VAL A 42 13.34 -10.99 -8.73
C VAL A 42 12.98 -9.80 -9.63
N VAL A 43 12.29 -10.12 -10.72
CA VAL A 43 11.61 -9.16 -11.58
C VAL A 43 10.11 -9.38 -11.47
N ILE A 44 9.37 -8.35 -11.06
CA ILE A 44 7.91 -8.38 -10.90
C ILE A 44 7.23 -7.84 -12.17
N MET A 45 6.13 -8.48 -12.57
CA MET A 45 5.34 -8.11 -13.74
C MET A 45 3.86 -8.00 -13.34
N ASP A 46 3.20 -6.94 -13.78
CA ASP A 46 1.77 -6.69 -13.54
C ASP A 46 1.08 -6.32 -14.87
N TYR A 47 -0.03 -6.99 -15.19
CA TYR A 47 -0.75 -6.80 -16.45
C TYR A 47 -1.89 -5.80 -16.27
N LYS A 48 -1.91 -4.74 -17.10
CA LYS A 48 -2.92 -3.69 -17.04
C LYS A 48 -3.66 -3.52 -18.37
N THR A 49 -4.95 -3.22 -18.26
CA THR A 49 -5.86 -3.01 -19.40
C THR A 49 -6.36 -1.57 -19.50
N ASP A 50 -5.74 -0.66 -18.73
CA ASP A 50 -5.96 0.79 -18.83
C ASP A 50 -5.88 1.25 -20.29
N ARG A 51 -6.88 2.03 -20.73
CA ARG A 51 -6.92 2.62 -22.07
C ARG A 51 -6.57 4.09 -22.01
N GLY A 52 -5.80 4.56 -22.99
CA GLY A 52 -5.39 5.96 -23.12
C GLY A 52 -4.47 6.46 -21.99
N ALA A 53 -3.82 5.55 -21.26
CA ALA A 53 -2.85 5.88 -20.22
C ALA A 53 -1.43 5.67 -20.76
N ASP A 54 -0.65 6.74 -20.80
CA ASP A 54 0.76 6.69 -21.16
C ASP A 54 1.62 6.13 -20.01
N GLY A 55 2.89 5.86 -20.30
CA GLY A 55 3.83 5.34 -19.30
C GLY A 55 3.83 6.11 -17.96
N PRO A 56 3.98 7.46 -17.95
CA PRO A 56 3.94 8.25 -16.73
C PRO A 56 2.63 8.10 -15.94
N GLU A 57 1.48 8.08 -16.60
CA GLU A 57 0.18 7.89 -15.95
C GLU A 57 0.04 6.49 -15.34
N LEU A 58 0.52 5.46 -16.04
CA LEU A 58 0.54 4.07 -15.54
C LEU A 58 1.41 3.95 -14.29
N ILE A 59 2.60 4.56 -14.30
CA ILE A 59 3.50 4.61 -13.14
C ILE A 59 2.82 5.31 -11.96
N ARG A 60 2.17 6.46 -12.21
CA ARG A 60 1.48 7.22 -11.16
C ARG A 60 0.34 6.43 -10.51
N ARG A 61 -0.42 5.66 -11.30
CA ARG A 61 -1.56 4.87 -10.80
C ARG A 61 -1.14 3.63 -10.03
N HIS A 62 -0.14 2.90 -10.56
CA HIS A 62 0.14 1.54 -10.12
C HIS A 62 1.48 1.39 -9.40
N GLY A 63 2.34 2.42 -9.37
CA GLY A 63 3.66 2.36 -8.75
C GLY A 63 3.61 1.97 -7.27
N ARG A 64 2.64 2.49 -6.50
CA ARG A 64 2.48 2.13 -5.08
C ARG A 64 2.10 0.66 -4.88
N GLN A 65 1.33 0.07 -5.80
CA GLN A 65 0.98 -1.35 -5.74
C GLN A 65 2.23 -2.21 -5.97
N LEU A 66 3.05 -1.87 -6.96
CA LEU A 66 4.30 -2.57 -7.25
C LEU A 66 5.33 -2.43 -6.12
N GLU A 67 5.35 -1.29 -5.44
CA GLU A 67 6.17 -1.10 -4.23
C GLU A 67 5.72 -2.04 -3.10
N LEU A 68 4.42 -2.16 -2.82
CA LEU A 68 3.89 -3.11 -1.84
C LEU A 68 4.20 -4.56 -2.22
N TYR A 69 4.18 -4.89 -3.51
CA TYR A 69 4.56 -6.23 -3.98
C TYR A 69 6.05 -6.49 -3.77
N ARG A 70 6.92 -5.51 -4.02
CA ARG A 70 8.34 -5.63 -3.67
C ARG A 70 8.52 -5.91 -2.20
N GLU A 71 7.93 -5.09 -1.33
CA GLU A 71 8.04 -5.24 0.13
C GLU A 71 7.56 -6.61 0.58
N ALA A 72 6.46 -7.11 0.00
CA ALA A 72 5.94 -8.45 0.29
C ALA A 72 6.89 -9.55 -0.18
N VAL A 73 7.45 -9.48 -1.40
CA VAL A 73 8.40 -10.49 -1.91
C VAL A 73 9.67 -10.51 -1.08
N GLU A 74 10.27 -9.34 -0.83
CA GLU A 74 11.49 -9.22 -0.05
C GLU A 74 11.27 -9.67 1.40
N GLY A 75 10.16 -9.26 2.02
CA GLY A 75 9.84 -9.60 3.41
C GLY A 75 9.45 -11.07 3.62
N ILE A 76 8.68 -11.67 2.70
CA ILE A 76 8.16 -13.04 2.87
C ILE A 76 9.16 -14.08 2.35
N LYS A 77 9.82 -13.81 1.22
CA LYS A 77 10.71 -14.78 0.55
C LYS A 77 12.20 -14.50 0.78
N GLY A 78 12.58 -13.30 1.24
CA GLY A 78 13.98 -12.93 1.39
C GLY A 78 14.73 -12.77 0.06
N LEU A 79 14.01 -12.68 -1.06
CA LEU A 79 14.58 -12.49 -2.39
C LEU A 79 14.55 -11.01 -2.74
N LYS A 80 15.69 -10.45 -3.18
CA LYS A 80 15.78 -9.06 -3.63
C LYS A 80 14.98 -8.86 -4.91
N VAL A 81 14.25 -7.76 -5.02
CA VAL A 81 13.60 -7.36 -6.28
C VAL A 81 14.49 -6.34 -6.97
N SER A 82 14.93 -6.62 -8.18
CA SER A 82 15.75 -5.68 -8.96
C SER A 82 14.90 -4.75 -9.81
N ARG A 83 13.74 -5.21 -10.31
CA ARG A 83 12.90 -4.43 -11.24
C ARG A 83 11.41 -4.74 -11.13
N THR A 84 10.60 -3.76 -11.52
CA THR A 84 9.15 -3.90 -11.66
C THR A 84 8.68 -3.36 -13.01
N TYR A 85 7.75 -4.08 -13.63
CA TYR A 85 7.20 -3.74 -14.95
C TYR A 85 5.67 -3.76 -14.94
N ILE A 86 5.08 -2.85 -15.71
CA ILE A 86 3.69 -2.92 -16.14
C ILE A 86 3.65 -3.39 -17.59
N TYR A 87 2.87 -4.44 -17.86
CA TYR A 87 2.52 -4.88 -19.21
C TYR A 87 1.13 -4.32 -19.55
N SER A 88 1.12 -3.11 -20.11
CA SER A 88 -0.10 -2.46 -20.59
C SER A 88 -0.52 -3.01 -21.95
N LEU A 89 -1.81 -3.31 -22.11
CA LEU A 89 -2.35 -3.71 -23.41
C LEU A 89 -2.39 -2.56 -24.43
N ASP A 90 -2.36 -1.31 -23.98
CA ASP A 90 -2.47 -0.12 -24.84
C ASP A 90 -1.10 0.54 -25.10
N GLU A 91 -0.29 0.70 -24.04
CA GLU A 91 1.02 1.38 -24.09
C GLU A 91 2.21 0.41 -24.28
N GLY A 92 2.01 -0.88 -23.99
CA GLY A 92 3.08 -1.88 -23.99
C GLY A 92 3.81 -2.01 -22.66
N VAL A 93 5.10 -2.34 -22.70
CA VAL A 93 5.92 -2.61 -21.50
C VAL A 93 6.48 -1.30 -20.95
N VAL A 94 6.17 -1.02 -19.68
CA VAL A 94 6.64 0.16 -18.96
C VAL A 94 7.49 -0.29 -17.76
N GLU A 95 8.77 0.11 -17.73
CA GLU A 95 9.62 -0.06 -16.53
C GLU A 95 9.18 0.95 -15.48
N VAL A 96 8.76 0.46 -14.31
CA VAL A 96 8.26 1.31 -13.22
C VAL A 96 9.37 1.69 -12.26
N ALA A 97 10.20 0.73 -11.86
CA ALA A 97 11.33 0.96 -10.97
C ALA A 97 12.47 -0.03 -11.18
N ARG A 98 13.68 0.44 -10.85
CA ARG A 98 14.91 -0.35 -10.73
C ARG A 98 15.58 -0.05 -9.40
N TYR A 99 16.00 -1.10 -8.68
CA TYR A 99 16.53 -1.04 -7.31
C TYR A 99 17.99 -1.51 -7.20
#